data_AF-A0A2R6XXQ2-F1
#
_entry.id   AF-A0A2R6XXQ2-F1
#
_cell.length_a   1.000
_cell.length_b   1.000
_cell.length_c   1.000
_cell.angle_alpha   90.00
_cell.angle_beta   90.00
_cell.angle_gamma   90.00
#
_symmetry.space_group_name_H-M   'P 1'
#
loop_
_entity.id
_entity.type
_entity.pdbx_description
1 polymer ?
#
loop_
_entity_poly.entity_id
_entity_poly.type
_entity_poly.pdbx_seq_one_letter_code
_entity_poly.pdbx_strand_id
1 'polypeptide(L)'
;MKKILPTLLSTLLILGSITGAGLAQTVDKEPKLQSLEMQKIKNEKQSGKFKTHKKFPGAHKKLDYRYKDILLEELLKYEENHPNATIDEINEYFVKLTEKYNRKNSNEQSVTIKTPVSAAAVDSYFYNVVEGMVDLNPLEEELYDENPSFGFRALVAGDEAASFTEYKFGFNGHNDNTDAFRHAAWNIWIIGFTDSYSWAYDWTTAHEDGATNQPSYEKEMDLWNNREGRLKADDEGIGTDSSVTTTRNAIIELYKSGDLKKLNSKNQPVLFIGRDSDFVN
;
A
#
# COMPACT_ATOMS: atom_id res chain seq x y z
N MET A 1 13.30 4.53 -36.36
CA MET A 1 14.37 3.53 -36.17
C MET A 1 15.58 4.21 -35.53
N LYS A 2 15.72 4.10 -34.20
CA LYS A 2 16.90 4.54 -33.45
C LYS A 2 17.43 3.33 -32.69
N LYS A 3 18.74 3.12 -32.80
CA LYS A 3 19.51 1.95 -32.36
C LYS A 3 19.53 1.87 -30.84
N ILE A 4 19.20 0.68 -30.31
CA ILE A 4 19.36 0.29 -28.92
C ILE A 4 20.80 -0.24 -28.77
N LEU A 5 21.56 0.35 -27.84
CA LEU A 5 22.81 -0.23 -27.33
C LEU A 5 22.46 -1.00 -26.04
N PRO A 6 22.95 -2.23 -25.82
CA PRO A 6 22.69 -2.97 -24.60
C PRO A 6 23.71 -2.59 -23.52
N THR A 7 23.23 -2.10 -22.38
CA THR A 7 24.07 -1.93 -21.19
C THR A 7 24.00 -3.22 -20.37
N LEU A 8 25.17 -3.82 -20.16
CA LEU A 8 25.40 -5.04 -19.38
C LEU A 8 24.92 -4.86 -17.93
N LEU A 9 23.94 -5.65 -17.51
CA LEU A 9 23.61 -5.86 -16.10
C LEU A 9 24.48 -7.02 -15.59
N SER A 10 25.40 -6.71 -14.68
CA SER A 10 26.27 -7.71 -14.05
C SER A 10 25.47 -8.44 -12.97
N THR A 11 24.96 -9.63 -13.27
CA THR A 11 24.30 -10.50 -12.30
C THR A 11 25.35 -11.16 -11.42
N LEU A 12 25.45 -10.76 -10.15
CA LEU A 12 26.24 -11.47 -9.16
C LEU A 12 25.35 -12.58 -8.55
N LEU A 13 25.41 -13.78 -9.12
CA LEU A 13 24.85 -14.98 -8.48
C LEU A 13 25.74 -15.38 -7.31
N ILE A 14 25.25 -15.25 -6.08
CA ILE A 14 25.83 -15.92 -4.91
C ILE A 14 24.94 -17.13 -4.60
N LEU A 15 25.33 -18.29 -5.14
CA LEU A 15 24.84 -19.60 -4.69
C LEU A 15 25.52 -19.94 -3.36
N GLY A 16 24.84 -19.67 -2.25
CA GLY A 16 25.24 -20.09 -0.91
C GLY A 16 24.39 -21.25 -0.42
N SER A 17 24.99 -22.42 -0.31
CA SER A 17 24.43 -23.62 0.34
C SER A 17 23.96 -23.34 1.77
N ILE A 18 22.69 -23.61 2.05
CA ILE A 18 22.06 -23.39 3.36
C ILE A 18 22.47 -24.53 4.31
N THR A 19 23.41 -24.24 5.21
CA THR A 19 23.60 -25.02 6.45
C THR A 19 23.60 -24.06 7.64
N GLY A 20 22.57 -24.16 8.48
CA GLY A 20 22.59 -23.85 9.93
C GLY A 20 22.90 -22.42 10.42
N ALA A 21 23.28 -21.46 9.58
CA ALA A 21 23.77 -20.14 10.00
C ALA A 21 22.71 -19.00 10.00
N GLY A 22 21.45 -19.30 9.69
CA GLY A 22 20.42 -18.29 9.38
C GLY A 22 19.98 -17.38 10.54
N LEU A 23 20.22 -17.74 11.79
CA LEU A 23 19.74 -16.96 12.95
C LEU A 23 20.74 -15.92 13.47
N ALA A 24 22.02 -16.01 13.13
CA ALA A 24 23.05 -15.07 13.62
C ALA A 24 23.27 -13.86 12.68
N GLN A 25 22.76 -13.89 11.44
CA GLN A 25 22.95 -12.83 10.44
C GLN A 25 21.86 -11.74 10.45
N THR A 26 20.77 -11.91 11.21
CA THR A 26 19.62 -11.01 11.15
C THR A 26 19.79 -9.74 11.98
N VAL A 27 20.53 -9.80 13.10
CA VAL A 27 20.74 -8.67 14.02
C VAL A 27 21.54 -7.52 13.36
N ASP A 28 22.48 -7.83 12.46
CA ASP A 28 23.31 -6.83 11.76
C ASP A 28 22.66 -6.24 10.49
N LYS A 29 21.54 -6.82 10.03
CA LYS A 29 20.84 -6.38 8.80
C LYS A 29 19.86 -5.23 9.06
N GLU A 30 19.15 -5.27 10.18
CA GLU A 30 18.07 -4.32 10.48
C GLU A 30 18.54 -2.84 10.50
N PRO A 31 19.64 -2.46 11.19
CA PRO A 31 20.11 -1.07 11.16
C PRO A 31 20.53 -0.60 9.75
N LYS A 32 21.05 -1.51 8.92
CA LYS A 32 21.44 -1.19 7.54
C LYS A 32 20.22 -1.00 6.65
N LEU A 33 19.21 -1.86 6.76
CA LEU A 33 17.94 -1.75 6.03
C LEU A 33 17.22 -0.46 6.37
N GLN A 34 17.12 -0.11 7.66
CA GLN A 34 16.57 1.17 8.09
C GLN A 34 17.33 2.35 7.49
N SER A 35 18.67 2.31 7.48
CA SER A 35 19.47 3.39 6.88
C SER A 35 19.24 3.54 5.36
N LEU A 36 19.07 2.42 4.64
CA LEU A 36 18.81 2.40 3.21
C LEU A 36 17.42 2.97 2.90
N GLU A 37 16.41 2.54 3.64
CA GLU A 37 15.04 3.06 3.52
C GLU A 37 15.01 4.58 3.75
N MET A 38 15.62 5.06 4.84
CA MET A 38 15.65 6.49 5.13
C MET A 38 16.39 7.30 4.07
N GLN A 39 17.41 6.74 3.43
CA GLN A 39 18.09 7.37 2.31
C GLN A 39 17.17 7.48 1.08
N LYS A 40 16.41 6.42 0.76
CA LYS A 40 15.43 6.43 -0.35
C LYS A 40 14.35 7.48 -0.14
N ILE A 41 13.73 7.49 1.05
CA ILE A 41 12.72 8.48 1.43
C ILE A 41 13.26 9.89 1.27
N LYS A 42 14.47 10.15 1.79
CA LYS A 42 15.11 11.46 1.68
C LYS A 42 15.36 11.87 0.23
N ASN A 43 15.86 10.95 -0.60
CA ASN A 43 16.14 11.22 -2.02
C ASN A 43 14.85 11.52 -2.79
N GLU A 44 13.78 10.76 -2.58
CA GLU A 44 12.48 10.99 -3.24
C GLU A 44 11.90 12.34 -2.82
N LYS A 45 11.85 12.64 -1.51
CA LYS A 45 11.35 13.93 -1.00
C LYS A 45 12.18 15.11 -1.52
N GLN A 46 13.50 14.96 -1.68
CA GLN A 46 14.38 15.98 -2.25
C GLN A 46 14.18 16.20 -3.75
N SER A 47 13.78 15.17 -4.50
CA SER A 47 13.50 15.29 -5.93
C SER A 47 12.33 16.23 -6.24
N GLY A 48 11.40 16.38 -5.30
CA GLY A 48 10.18 17.17 -5.47
C GLY A 48 9.16 16.54 -6.43
N LYS A 49 9.38 15.30 -6.91
CA LYS A 49 8.54 14.61 -7.91
C LYS A 49 7.05 14.58 -7.52
N PHE A 50 6.75 14.36 -6.24
CA PHE A 50 5.39 14.25 -5.71
C PHE A 50 4.99 15.40 -4.79
N LYS A 51 5.71 16.53 -4.88
CA LYS A 51 5.45 17.67 -4.02
C LYS A 51 4.12 18.33 -4.38
N THR A 52 3.18 18.37 -3.43
CA THR A 52 1.99 19.19 -3.55
C THR A 52 2.33 20.65 -3.21
N HIS A 53 1.73 21.60 -3.92
CA HIS A 53 1.85 23.03 -3.59
C HIS A 53 0.55 23.60 -3.02
N LYS A 54 -0.52 22.80 -3.05
CA LYS A 54 -1.83 23.13 -2.51
C LYS A 54 -2.25 22.08 -1.48
N LYS A 55 -2.81 22.55 -0.35
CA LYS A 55 -3.54 21.69 0.59
C LYS A 55 -5.02 21.66 0.25
N PHE A 56 -5.67 20.56 0.62
CA PHE A 56 -7.09 20.32 0.41
C PHE A 56 -7.80 20.04 1.74
N PRO A 57 -7.91 21.03 2.65
CA PRO A 57 -8.49 20.80 3.98
C PRO A 57 -9.91 20.21 3.91
N GLY A 58 -10.13 19.13 4.66
CA GLY A 58 -11.39 18.40 4.73
C GLY A 58 -11.70 17.55 3.50
N ALA A 59 -10.74 17.26 2.63
CA ALA A 59 -10.94 16.39 1.47
C ALA A 59 -11.32 14.96 1.88
N HIS A 60 -10.74 14.44 2.97
CA HIS A 60 -11.12 13.12 3.51
C HIS A 60 -12.62 13.00 3.82
N LYS A 61 -13.28 14.10 4.23
CA LYS A 61 -14.72 14.12 4.56
C LYS A 61 -15.63 14.14 3.33
N LYS A 62 -15.08 14.35 2.13
CA LYS A 62 -15.82 14.39 0.88
C LYS A 62 -15.92 13.03 0.21
N LEU A 63 -15.02 12.10 0.56
CA LEU A 63 -15.00 10.75 0.04
C LEU A 63 -16.26 9.99 0.47
N ASP A 64 -16.97 9.44 -0.50
CA ASP A 64 -17.98 8.40 -0.28
C ASP A 64 -17.46 7.10 -0.89
N TYR A 65 -16.84 6.28 -0.04
CA TYR A 65 -16.02 5.14 -0.43
C TYR A 65 -16.81 4.01 -1.12
N ARG A 66 -18.13 4.05 -1.06
CA ARG A 66 -18.99 3.13 -1.84
C ARG A 66 -18.87 3.35 -3.35
N TYR A 67 -18.37 4.51 -3.77
CA TYR A 67 -18.08 4.82 -5.16
C TYR A 67 -16.60 4.57 -5.54
N LYS A 68 -15.80 3.91 -4.70
CA LYS A 68 -14.35 3.73 -4.92
C LYS A 68 -14.01 3.21 -6.32
N ASP A 69 -14.75 2.23 -6.84
CA ASP A 69 -14.44 1.66 -8.16
C ASP A 69 -14.61 2.69 -9.29
N ILE A 70 -15.70 3.47 -9.25
CA ILE A 70 -15.98 4.53 -10.23
C ILE A 70 -14.99 5.69 -10.06
N LEU A 71 -14.68 6.07 -8.81
CA LEU A 71 -13.71 7.11 -8.50
C LEU A 71 -12.31 6.75 -9.03
N LEU A 72 -11.87 5.50 -8.82
CA LEU A 72 -10.60 5.00 -9.32
C LEU A 72 -10.59 4.96 -10.86
N GLU A 73 -11.64 4.44 -11.48
CA GLU A 73 -11.75 4.37 -12.95
C GLU A 73 -11.68 5.76 -13.60
N GLU A 74 -12.42 6.74 -13.08
CA GLU A 74 -12.42 8.11 -13.59
C GLU A 74 -11.08 8.81 -13.35
N LEU A 75 -10.45 8.60 -12.18
CA LEU A 75 -9.15 9.16 -11.86
C LEU A 75 -8.05 8.63 -12.80
N LEU A 76 -7.99 7.33 -13.03
CA LEU A 76 -7.02 6.71 -13.95
C LEU A 76 -7.22 7.19 -15.39
N LYS A 77 -8.49 7.30 -15.85
CA LYS A 77 -8.80 7.88 -17.17
C LYS A 77 -8.35 9.33 -17.28
N TYR A 78 -8.48 10.12 -16.22
CA TYR A 78 -8.01 11.49 -16.23
C TYR A 78 -6.49 11.56 -16.42
N GLU A 79 -5.73 10.76 -15.68
CA GLU A 79 -4.26 10.71 -15.80
C GLU A 79 -3.80 10.22 -17.17
N GLU A 80 -4.45 9.19 -17.73
CA GLU A 80 -4.18 8.71 -19.09
C GLU A 80 -4.37 9.83 -20.13
N ASN A 81 -5.43 10.63 -19.98
CA ASN A 81 -5.72 11.75 -20.89
C ASN A 81 -4.90 13.01 -20.60
N HIS A 82 -4.23 13.09 -19.44
CA HIS A 82 -3.44 14.23 -19.00
C HIS A 82 -2.08 13.77 -18.44
N PRO A 83 -1.20 13.16 -19.27
CA PRO A 83 0.05 12.55 -18.80
C PRO A 83 1.07 13.54 -18.22
N ASN A 84 0.85 14.85 -18.39
CA ASN A 84 1.68 15.92 -17.83
C ASN A 84 0.98 16.67 -16.69
N ALA A 85 -0.17 16.19 -16.21
CA ALA A 85 -0.86 16.80 -15.09
C ALA A 85 0.05 16.77 -13.85
N THR A 86 0.11 17.90 -13.16
CA THR A 86 0.76 18.01 -11.87
C THR A 86 -0.05 17.28 -10.80
N ILE A 87 0.60 16.92 -9.68
CA ILE A 87 -0.11 16.28 -8.56
C ILE A 87 -1.23 17.17 -8.00
N ASP A 88 -1.08 18.50 -8.05
CA ASP A 88 -2.12 19.44 -7.64
C ASP A 88 -3.32 19.40 -8.59
N GLU A 89 -3.11 19.31 -9.91
CA GLU A 89 -4.20 19.18 -10.91
C GLU A 89 -4.94 17.84 -10.75
N ILE A 90 -4.20 16.75 -10.50
CA ILE A 90 -4.78 15.43 -10.21
C ILE A 90 -5.62 15.49 -8.92
N ASN A 91 -5.11 16.11 -7.87
CA ASN A 91 -5.84 16.28 -6.61
C ASN A 91 -7.07 17.17 -6.76
N GLU A 92 -6.98 18.26 -7.51
CA GLU A 92 -8.12 19.13 -7.81
C GLU A 92 -9.22 18.40 -8.58
N TYR A 93 -8.83 17.60 -9.59
CA TYR A 93 -9.76 16.77 -10.32
C TYR A 93 -10.39 15.72 -9.41
N PHE A 94 -9.59 15.02 -8.61
CA PHE A 94 -10.08 14.02 -7.68
C PHE A 94 -11.06 14.59 -6.65
N VAL A 95 -10.78 15.77 -6.07
CA VAL A 95 -11.73 16.42 -5.16
C VAL A 95 -13.06 16.71 -5.86
N LYS A 96 -13.05 17.19 -7.11
CA LYS A 96 -14.29 17.38 -7.90
C LYS A 96 -15.02 16.06 -8.14
N LEU A 97 -14.29 14.96 -8.38
CA LEU A 97 -14.89 13.63 -8.48
C LEU A 97 -15.57 13.20 -7.18
N THR A 98 -14.92 13.40 -6.02
CA THR A 98 -15.54 13.08 -4.73
C THR A 98 -16.78 13.92 -4.43
N GLU A 99 -16.84 15.16 -4.91
CA GLU A 99 -18.04 16.01 -4.79
C GLU A 99 -19.16 15.54 -5.71
N LYS A 100 -18.81 15.11 -6.93
CA LYS A 100 -19.75 14.52 -7.90
C LYS A 100 -20.34 13.22 -7.38
N TYR A 101 -19.49 12.29 -6.95
CA TYR A 101 -19.89 10.97 -6.44
C TYR A 101 -19.97 10.98 -4.93
N ASN A 102 -21.03 11.61 -4.40
CA ASN A 102 -21.33 11.64 -2.98
C ASN A 102 -22.82 11.44 -2.76
N ARG A 103 -23.24 10.52 -1.86
CA ARG A 103 -24.68 10.32 -1.57
C ARG A 103 -25.43 11.56 -1.12
N LYS A 104 -24.72 12.53 -0.51
CA LYS A 104 -25.32 13.79 -0.04
C LYS A 104 -25.53 14.77 -1.17
N ASN A 105 -24.96 14.52 -2.35
CA ASN A 105 -25.18 15.32 -3.55
C ASN A 105 -26.44 14.80 -4.28
N SER A 106 -27.55 15.54 -4.16
CA SER A 106 -28.87 15.14 -4.66
C SER A 106 -29.07 15.30 -6.17
N ASN A 107 -28.11 15.90 -6.88
CA ASN A 107 -28.30 16.30 -8.29
C ASN A 107 -27.92 15.23 -9.33
N GLU A 108 -27.23 14.15 -8.96
CA GLU A 108 -26.81 13.06 -9.86
C GLU A 108 -27.20 11.66 -9.34
N GLN A 109 -28.39 11.53 -8.72
CA GLN A 109 -28.93 10.28 -8.16
C GLN A 109 -29.24 9.15 -9.18
N SER A 110 -28.59 9.11 -10.35
CA SER A 110 -28.84 8.11 -11.39
C SER A 110 -27.62 7.25 -11.72
N VAL A 111 -26.64 7.15 -10.83
CA VAL A 111 -25.67 6.05 -10.91
C VAL A 111 -26.25 4.86 -10.18
N THR A 112 -26.89 3.95 -10.93
CA THR A 112 -27.27 2.65 -10.40
C THR A 112 -26.00 1.91 -10.00
N ILE A 113 -25.69 1.89 -8.70
CA ILE A 113 -24.67 0.99 -8.16
C ILE A 113 -25.16 -0.41 -8.54
N LYS A 114 -24.45 -1.09 -9.45
CA LYS A 114 -24.88 -2.39 -10.04
C LYS A 114 -25.07 -3.49 -8.99
N THR A 115 -24.65 -3.23 -7.76
CA THR A 115 -24.85 -4.07 -6.60
C THR A 115 -25.20 -3.14 -5.44
N PRO A 116 -26.35 -3.29 -4.76
CA PRO A 116 -26.56 -2.59 -3.51
C PRO A 116 -25.52 -3.14 -2.52
N VAL A 117 -24.39 -2.46 -2.38
CA VAL A 117 -23.42 -2.77 -1.33
C VAL A 117 -24.14 -2.39 -0.05
N SER A 118 -24.54 -3.40 0.73
CA SER A 118 -25.13 -3.15 2.04
C SER A 118 -24.13 -2.30 2.83
N ALA A 119 -24.61 -1.39 3.67
CA ALA A 119 -23.73 -0.60 4.54
C ALA A 119 -22.86 -1.48 5.48
N ALA A 120 -23.14 -2.78 5.54
CA ALA A 120 -22.40 -3.81 6.28
C ALA A 120 -21.39 -4.60 5.41
N ALA A 121 -21.26 -4.30 4.11
CA ALA A 121 -20.41 -5.04 3.16
C ALA A 121 -19.17 -4.25 2.69
N VAL A 122 -18.78 -3.20 3.42
CA VAL A 122 -17.58 -2.40 3.13
C VAL A 122 -16.63 -2.42 4.34
N ASP A 123 -16.49 -3.56 5.01
CA ASP A 123 -15.42 -3.71 6.01
C ASP A 123 -14.10 -3.86 5.25
N SER A 124 -13.26 -2.83 5.31
CA SER A 124 -11.85 -2.95 4.92
C SER A 124 -11.10 -3.53 6.11
N TYR A 125 -10.18 -4.46 5.88
CA TYR A 125 -9.37 -5.02 6.98
C TYR A 125 -8.45 -3.98 7.63
N PHE A 126 -8.18 -2.88 6.94
CA PHE A 126 -7.44 -1.73 7.49
C PHE A 126 -8.35 -0.63 8.04
N TYR A 127 -9.60 -0.52 7.56
CA TYR A 127 -10.46 0.63 7.86
C TYR A 127 -11.91 0.26 8.10
N ASN A 128 -12.47 0.85 9.17
CA ASN A 128 -13.92 0.85 9.36
C ASN A 128 -14.56 1.83 8.37
N VAL A 129 -15.62 1.40 7.67
CA VAL A 129 -16.38 2.27 6.77
C VAL A 129 -17.80 2.42 7.29
N VAL A 130 -18.12 3.60 7.81
CA VAL A 130 -19.44 3.91 8.39
C VAL A 130 -20.20 4.84 7.46
N GLU A 131 -21.29 4.33 6.90
CA GLU A 131 -22.14 5.04 5.95
C GLU A 131 -21.37 5.64 4.74
N GLY A 132 -20.39 4.90 4.22
CA GLY A 132 -19.54 5.31 3.10
C GLY A 132 -18.38 6.23 3.47
N MET A 133 -18.23 6.62 4.74
CA MET A 133 -17.09 7.39 5.24
C MET A 133 -16.06 6.43 5.81
N VAL A 134 -14.79 6.60 5.44
CA VAL A 134 -13.67 5.83 5.98
C VAL A 134 -13.23 6.48 7.28
N ASP A 135 -13.12 5.69 8.35
CA ASP A 135 -12.66 6.13 9.66
C ASP A 135 -11.14 6.22 9.67
N LEU A 136 -10.61 7.40 9.32
CA LEU A 136 -9.18 7.70 9.35
C LEU A 136 -8.78 8.22 10.73
N ASN A 137 -7.58 7.86 11.17
CA ASN A 137 -7.00 8.51 12.34
C ASN A 137 -6.49 9.93 12.00
N PRO A 138 -6.25 10.83 12.98
CA PRO A 138 -5.87 12.21 12.69
C PRO A 138 -4.59 12.40 11.85
N LEU A 139 -3.63 11.47 11.92
CA LEU A 139 -2.41 11.52 11.11
C LEU A 139 -2.72 11.17 9.64
N GLU A 140 -3.58 10.16 9.42
CA GLU A 140 -4.06 9.80 8.08
C GLU A 140 -4.96 10.89 7.49
N GLU A 141 -5.80 11.54 8.31
CA GLU A 141 -6.60 12.70 7.88
C GLU A 141 -5.71 13.84 7.35
N GLU A 142 -4.62 14.17 8.06
CA GLU A 142 -3.68 15.21 7.65
C GLU A 142 -3.00 14.86 6.33
N LEU A 143 -2.52 13.62 6.18
CA LEU A 143 -1.93 13.15 4.94
C LEU A 143 -2.94 13.17 3.79
N TYR A 144 -4.16 12.67 4.01
CA TYR A 144 -5.22 12.66 3.00
C TYR A 144 -5.53 14.08 2.53
N ASP A 145 -5.60 15.05 3.44
CA ASP A 145 -5.85 16.45 3.09
C ASP A 145 -4.65 17.13 2.40
N GLU A 146 -3.43 16.61 2.57
CA GLU A 146 -2.26 17.06 1.83
C GLU A 146 -2.25 16.53 0.40
N ASN A 147 -2.62 15.27 0.18
CA ASN A 147 -2.64 14.64 -1.14
C ASN A 147 -3.82 13.65 -1.28
N PRO A 148 -5.04 14.14 -1.57
CA PRO A 148 -6.24 13.31 -1.50
C PRO A 148 -6.29 12.18 -2.51
N SER A 149 -5.71 12.36 -3.71
CA SER A 149 -5.65 11.28 -4.70
C SER A 149 -4.71 10.15 -4.27
N PHE A 150 -3.63 10.46 -3.56
CA PHE A 150 -2.72 9.45 -3.01
C PHE A 150 -3.30 8.79 -1.76
N GLY A 151 -3.97 9.55 -0.89
CA GLY A 151 -4.71 9.02 0.26
C GLY A 151 -5.78 8.03 -0.18
N PHE A 152 -6.59 8.40 -1.17
CA PHE A 152 -7.58 7.49 -1.77
C PHE A 152 -6.96 6.20 -2.33
N ARG A 153 -5.85 6.30 -3.07
CA ARG A 153 -5.16 5.12 -3.60
C ARG A 153 -4.60 4.23 -2.50
N ALA A 154 -4.16 4.79 -1.38
CA ALA A 154 -3.72 4.00 -0.25
C ALA A 154 -4.86 3.19 0.40
N LEU A 155 -6.07 3.74 0.43
CA LEU A 155 -7.28 3.01 0.85
C LEU A 155 -7.59 1.86 -0.10
N VAL A 156 -7.61 2.13 -1.41
CA VAL A 156 -7.85 1.10 -2.44
C VAL A 156 -6.78 0.00 -2.39
N ALA A 157 -5.51 0.38 -2.19
CA ALA A 157 -4.42 -0.57 -1.99
C ALA A 157 -4.64 -1.48 -0.78
N GLY A 158 -5.25 -0.97 0.29
CA GLY A 158 -5.61 -1.75 1.48
C GLY A 158 -6.65 -2.82 1.16
N ASP A 159 -7.67 -2.46 0.38
CA ASP A 159 -8.70 -3.41 -0.08
C ASP A 159 -8.14 -4.47 -1.03
N GLU A 160 -7.25 -4.10 -1.94
CA GLU A 160 -6.57 -5.04 -2.84
C GLU A 160 -5.67 -6.01 -2.05
N ALA A 161 -4.93 -5.51 -1.05
CA ALA A 161 -4.12 -6.34 -0.17
C ALA A 161 -4.97 -7.33 0.63
N ALA A 162 -6.06 -6.87 1.22
CA ALA A 162 -6.97 -7.72 1.99
C ALA A 162 -7.68 -8.76 1.11
N SER A 163 -8.16 -8.36 -0.07
CA SER A 163 -8.82 -9.26 -1.02
C SER A 163 -7.84 -10.30 -1.56
N PHE A 164 -6.59 -9.90 -1.84
CA PHE A 164 -5.58 -10.84 -2.30
C PHE A 164 -5.14 -11.80 -1.20
N THR A 165 -5.09 -11.33 0.06
CA THR A 165 -4.83 -12.19 1.23
C THR A 165 -5.94 -13.22 1.38
N GLU A 166 -7.21 -12.81 1.36
CA GLU A 166 -8.35 -13.73 1.42
C GLU A 166 -8.35 -14.71 0.24
N TYR A 167 -8.05 -14.24 -0.97
CA TYR A 167 -7.90 -15.11 -2.12
C TYR A 167 -6.81 -16.16 -1.89
N LYS A 168 -5.60 -15.77 -1.43
CA LYS A 168 -4.48 -16.69 -1.25
C LYS A 168 -4.66 -17.64 -0.07
N PHE A 169 -5.20 -17.19 1.06
CA PHE A 169 -5.24 -17.96 2.31
C PHE A 169 -6.64 -18.45 2.70
N GLY A 170 -7.69 -17.93 2.07
CA GLY A 170 -9.09 -18.16 2.45
C GLY A 170 -9.57 -17.35 3.65
N PHE A 171 -8.71 -16.53 4.26
CA PHE A 171 -9.03 -15.66 5.39
C PHE A 171 -7.98 -14.56 5.57
N ASN A 172 -8.28 -13.61 6.45
CA ASN A 172 -7.37 -12.57 6.93
C ASN A 172 -7.24 -12.69 8.46
N GLY A 173 -6.08 -13.14 8.93
CA GLY A 173 -5.74 -13.29 10.33
C GLY A 173 -5.17 -12.03 10.96
N HIS A 174 -4.90 -12.12 12.26
CA HIS A 174 -4.28 -11.10 13.11
C HIS A 174 -2.99 -11.68 13.70
N ASN A 175 -1.88 -10.94 13.59
CA ASN A 175 -0.56 -11.30 14.10
C ASN A 175 0.08 -12.58 13.52
N ASP A 176 -0.50 -13.14 12.44
CA ASP A 176 -0.04 -14.39 11.83
C ASP A 176 0.62 -14.18 10.46
N ASN A 177 0.88 -15.28 9.74
CA ASN A 177 1.52 -15.20 8.43
C ASN A 177 0.67 -14.41 7.40
N THR A 178 -0.66 -14.44 7.53
CA THR A 178 -1.58 -13.78 6.59
C THR A 178 -1.65 -12.28 6.86
N ASP A 179 -1.53 -11.88 8.13
CA ASP A 179 -1.39 -10.49 8.54
C ASP A 179 -0.09 -9.88 8.00
N ALA A 180 1.02 -10.59 8.19
CA ALA A 180 2.32 -10.20 7.64
C ALA A 180 2.30 -10.07 6.11
N PHE A 181 1.64 -11.01 5.42
CA PHE A 181 1.43 -10.95 3.98
C PHE A 181 0.61 -9.71 3.59
N ARG A 182 -0.48 -9.42 4.32
CA ARG A 182 -1.36 -8.29 4.03
C ARG A 182 -0.66 -6.95 4.19
N HIS A 183 0.12 -6.74 5.25
CA HIS A 183 0.91 -5.51 5.47
C HIS A 183 1.96 -5.28 4.36
N ALA A 184 2.67 -6.34 3.98
CA ALA A 184 3.62 -6.28 2.87
C ALA A 184 2.92 -5.99 1.53
N ALA A 185 1.81 -6.68 1.27
CA ALA A 185 0.99 -6.48 0.07
C ALA A 185 0.45 -5.06 -0.04
N TRP A 186 -0.01 -4.48 1.08
CA TRP A 186 -0.52 -3.12 1.11
C TRP A 186 0.52 -2.11 0.65
N ASN A 187 1.75 -2.20 1.17
CA ASN A 187 2.83 -1.30 0.78
C ASN A 187 3.24 -1.46 -0.69
N ILE A 188 3.28 -2.70 -1.18
CA ILE A 188 3.55 -2.96 -2.61
C ILE A 188 2.45 -2.35 -3.49
N TRP A 189 1.18 -2.46 -3.11
CA TRP A 189 0.07 -1.83 -3.83
C TRP A 189 0.06 -0.31 -3.74
N ILE A 190 0.38 0.30 -2.59
CA ILE A 190 0.48 1.76 -2.48
C ILE A 190 1.52 2.28 -3.49
N ILE A 191 2.70 1.67 -3.54
CA ILE A 191 3.73 2.05 -4.53
C ILE A 191 3.24 1.75 -5.95
N GLY A 192 2.61 0.60 -6.18
CA GLY A 192 2.02 0.26 -7.49
C GLY A 192 0.96 1.26 -7.97
N PHE A 193 0.26 1.97 -7.08
CA PHE A 193 -0.74 2.96 -7.47
C PHE A 193 -0.24 4.40 -7.46
N THR A 194 0.85 4.70 -6.76
CA THR A 194 1.32 6.09 -6.59
C THR A 194 2.70 6.35 -7.17
N ASP A 195 3.48 5.30 -7.46
CA ASP A 195 4.89 5.36 -7.82
C ASP A 195 5.75 6.11 -6.76
N SER A 196 5.27 6.18 -5.52
CA SER A 196 5.91 6.93 -4.43
C SER A 196 6.24 6.04 -3.23
N TYR A 197 7.54 5.83 -3.02
CA TYR A 197 8.05 5.10 -1.87
C TYR A 197 7.78 5.87 -0.57
N SER A 198 8.04 7.19 -0.58
CA SER A 198 7.91 8.02 0.61
C SER A 198 6.46 8.20 1.03
N TRP A 199 5.52 8.23 0.09
CA TRP A 199 4.10 8.23 0.42
C TRP A 199 3.67 6.94 1.11
N ALA A 200 4.08 5.78 0.59
CA ALA A 200 3.78 4.49 1.23
C ALA A 200 4.34 4.41 2.66
N TYR A 201 5.54 4.95 2.88
CA TYR A 201 6.13 5.06 4.21
C TYR A 201 5.30 5.97 5.13
N ASP A 202 5.02 7.21 4.70
CA ASP A 202 4.33 8.21 5.52
C ASP A 202 2.93 7.71 5.87
N TRP A 203 2.18 7.18 4.90
CA TRP A 203 0.82 6.67 5.08
C TRP A 203 0.76 5.49 6.05
N THR A 204 1.56 4.45 5.83
CA THR A 204 1.50 3.25 6.68
C THR A 204 2.12 3.47 8.05
N THR A 205 3.07 4.41 8.19
CA THR A 205 3.57 4.82 9.50
C THR A 205 2.51 5.62 10.26
N ALA A 206 1.77 6.51 9.60
CA ALA A 206 0.64 7.22 10.19
C ALA A 206 -0.47 6.27 10.64
N HIS A 207 -0.69 5.16 9.91
CA HIS A 207 -1.60 4.09 10.31
C HIS A 207 -1.19 3.47 11.66
N GLU A 208 0.06 2.99 11.77
CA GLU A 208 0.56 2.36 13.01
C GLU A 208 0.79 3.38 14.16
N ASP A 209 1.06 4.65 13.86
CA ASP A 209 1.22 5.72 14.86
C ASP A 209 -0.11 6.22 15.42
N GLY A 210 -1.16 6.18 14.62
CA GLY A 210 -2.50 6.61 15.03
C GLY A 210 -3.39 5.50 15.59
N ALA A 211 -2.98 4.23 15.50
CA ALA A 211 -3.74 3.10 16.01
C ALA A 211 -3.94 3.18 17.54
N THR A 212 -5.20 3.14 17.98
CA THR A 212 -5.52 3.13 19.41
C THR A 212 -5.42 1.72 19.99
N ASN A 213 -4.76 1.58 21.15
CA ASN A 213 -4.60 0.31 21.88
C ASN A 213 -3.77 -0.78 21.18
N GLN A 214 -3.05 -0.47 20.10
CA GLN A 214 -2.09 -1.40 19.50
C GLN A 214 -0.88 -1.60 20.44
N PRO A 215 -0.57 -2.84 20.86
CA PRO A 215 0.64 -3.13 21.61
C PRO A 215 1.89 -2.83 20.79
N SER A 216 2.97 -2.38 21.47
CA SER A 216 4.22 -2.00 20.79
C SER A 216 4.86 -3.12 19.95
N TYR A 217 4.65 -4.38 20.33
CA TYR A 217 5.17 -5.53 19.59
C TYR A 217 4.38 -5.86 18.31
N GLU A 218 3.08 -5.54 18.27
CA GLU A 218 2.27 -5.66 17.03
C GLU A 218 2.77 -4.60 16.06
N LYS A 219 2.82 -3.35 16.53
CA LYS A 219 3.37 -2.22 15.79
C LYS A 219 4.78 -2.47 15.23
N GLU A 220 5.68 -3.08 16.01
CA GLU A 220 7.03 -3.42 15.54
C GLU A 220 6.99 -4.42 14.36
N MET A 221 6.13 -5.42 14.44
CA MET A 221 5.92 -6.39 13.36
C MET A 221 5.30 -5.72 12.12
N ASP A 222 4.29 -4.89 12.31
CA ASP A 222 3.57 -4.22 11.22
C ASP A 222 4.48 -3.24 10.49
N LEU A 223 5.20 -2.37 11.21
CA LEU A 223 6.22 -1.48 10.64
C LEU A 223 7.32 -2.24 9.90
N TRP A 224 7.73 -3.40 10.42
CA TRP A 224 8.70 -4.27 9.74
C TRP A 224 8.14 -4.78 8.41
N ASN A 225 6.96 -5.40 8.42
CA ASN A 225 6.35 -5.98 7.22
C ASN A 225 6.00 -4.90 6.19
N ASN A 226 5.56 -3.72 6.65
CA ASN A 226 5.33 -2.55 5.82
C ASN A 226 6.62 -2.15 5.08
N ARG A 227 7.75 -2.06 5.78
CA ARG A 227 9.06 -1.77 5.18
C ARG A 227 9.49 -2.81 4.16
N GLU A 228 9.43 -4.09 4.50
CA GLU A 228 9.86 -5.15 3.57
C GLU A 228 9.01 -5.13 2.28
N GLY A 229 7.71 -4.83 2.39
CA GLY A 229 6.85 -4.58 1.23
C GLY A 229 7.36 -3.44 0.35
N ARG A 230 7.70 -2.29 0.93
CA ARG A 230 8.24 -1.16 0.16
C ARG A 230 9.58 -1.46 -0.50
N LEU A 231 10.48 -2.13 0.22
CA LEU A 231 11.78 -2.53 -0.32
C LEU A 231 11.62 -3.50 -1.49
N LYS A 232 10.73 -4.49 -1.38
CA LYS A 232 10.43 -5.41 -2.48
C LYS A 232 9.87 -4.68 -3.70
N ALA A 233 8.96 -3.73 -3.49
CA ALA A 233 8.38 -2.95 -4.59
C ALA A 233 9.47 -2.16 -5.35
N ASP A 234 10.39 -1.52 -4.62
CA ASP A 234 11.51 -0.80 -5.21
C ASP A 234 12.48 -1.72 -5.96
N ASP A 235 12.86 -2.86 -5.35
CA ASP A 235 13.77 -3.83 -5.96
C ASP A 235 13.22 -4.44 -7.27
N GLU A 236 11.90 -4.64 -7.35
CA GLU A 236 11.21 -5.14 -8.54
C GLU A 236 10.80 -4.04 -9.53
N GLY A 237 11.03 -2.76 -9.19
CA GLY A 237 10.61 -1.63 -10.02
C GLY A 237 9.10 -1.51 -10.17
N ILE A 238 8.34 -1.86 -9.12
CA ILE A 238 6.89 -1.68 -9.06
C ILE A 238 6.57 -0.18 -9.05
N GLY A 239 5.58 0.21 -9.85
CA GLY A 239 5.07 1.58 -9.99
C GLY A 239 3.76 1.57 -10.79
N THR A 240 3.26 2.74 -11.18
CA THR A 240 1.94 2.91 -11.83
C THR A 240 1.76 2.15 -13.14
N ASP A 241 2.86 1.84 -13.85
CA ASP A 241 2.83 1.09 -15.11
C ASP A 241 2.88 -0.43 -14.90
N SER A 242 2.97 -0.90 -13.65
CA SER A 242 3.07 -2.32 -13.33
C SER A 242 1.74 -3.04 -13.52
N SER A 243 1.79 -4.21 -14.15
CA SER A 243 0.60 -5.06 -14.26
C SER A 243 0.21 -5.65 -12.90
N VAL A 244 -1.08 -5.90 -12.71
CA VAL A 244 -1.59 -6.62 -11.52
C VAL A 244 -0.85 -7.94 -11.28
N THR A 245 -0.50 -8.67 -12.35
CA THR A 245 0.25 -9.92 -12.25
C THR A 245 1.67 -9.70 -11.72
N THR A 246 2.39 -8.69 -12.23
CA THR A 246 3.73 -8.34 -11.76
C THR A 246 3.70 -7.99 -10.27
N THR A 247 2.75 -7.14 -9.87
CA THR A 247 2.58 -6.73 -8.48
C THR A 247 2.28 -7.91 -7.56
N ARG A 248 1.35 -8.80 -7.96
CA ARG A 248 1.01 -10.02 -7.19
C ARG A 248 2.17 -11.00 -7.09
N ASN A 249 2.99 -11.13 -8.13
CA ASN A 249 4.19 -11.98 -8.10
C ASN A 249 5.20 -11.44 -7.08
N ALA A 250 5.46 -10.13 -7.06
CA ALA A 250 6.36 -9.51 -6.09
C ALA A 250 5.91 -9.78 -4.64
N ILE A 251 4.59 -9.70 -4.38
CA ILE A 251 4.00 -10.02 -3.07
C ILE A 251 4.24 -11.49 -2.69
N ILE A 252 3.95 -12.43 -3.59
CA ILE A 252 4.12 -13.87 -3.34
C ILE A 252 5.61 -14.22 -3.10
N GLU A 253 6.51 -13.62 -3.87
CA GLU A 253 7.95 -13.83 -3.72
C GLU A 253 8.47 -13.34 -2.37
N LEU A 254 8.02 -12.16 -1.92
CA LEU A 254 8.38 -11.63 -0.60
C LEU A 254 7.86 -12.53 0.53
N TYR A 255 6.62 -13.02 0.42
CA TYR A 255 6.07 -13.96 1.41
C TYR A 255 6.93 -15.21 1.59
N LYS A 256 7.52 -15.72 0.50
CA LYS A 256 8.36 -16.91 0.49
C LYS A 256 9.82 -16.63 0.82
N SER A 257 10.25 -15.37 0.93
CA SER A 257 11.67 -15.02 1.08
C SER A 257 12.23 -15.39 2.45
N GLY A 258 11.38 -15.39 3.49
CA GLY A 258 11.81 -15.53 4.88
C GLY A 258 11.97 -14.21 5.63
N ASP A 259 11.70 -13.07 4.99
CA ASP A 259 11.99 -11.74 5.55
C ASP A 259 10.80 -11.13 6.31
N LEU A 260 9.59 -11.68 6.18
CA LEU A 260 8.42 -11.22 6.92
C LEU A 260 8.39 -11.76 8.35
N LYS A 261 7.83 -10.95 9.26
CA LYS A 261 7.65 -11.30 10.68
C LYS A 261 6.19 -11.58 11.00
N LYS A 262 5.96 -12.54 11.88
CA LYS A 262 4.68 -12.74 12.59
C LYS A 262 4.91 -12.72 14.10
N LEU A 263 3.86 -12.73 14.91
CA LEU A 263 4.03 -12.96 16.35
C LEU A 263 4.03 -14.44 16.69
N ASN A 264 4.93 -14.83 17.59
CA ASN A 264 4.89 -16.14 18.23
C ASN A 264 3.93 -16.13 19.45
N SER A 265 3.77 -17.29 20.11
CA SER A 265 2.91 -17.43 21.29
C SER A 265 3.35 -16.62 22.53
N LYS A 266 4.49 -15.93 22.47
CA LYS A 266 5.02 -15.04 23.51
C LYS A 266 4.93 -13.57 23.09
N ASN A 267 4.19 -13.25 22.04
CA ASN A 267 4.05 -11.91 21.47
C ASN A 267 5.40 -11.30 21.06
N GLN A 268 6.29 -12.12 20.50
CA GLN A 268 7.57 -11.67 19.96
C GLN A 268 7.53 -11.75 18.43
N PRO A 269 7.91 -10.68 17.71
CA PRO A 269 8.08 -10.72 16.27
C PRO A 269 9.16 -11.73 15.89
N VAL A 270 8.81 -12.70 15.05
CA VAL A 270 9.71 -13.75 14.56
C VAL A 270 9.59 -13.89 13.05
N LEU A 271 10.74 -14.06 12.39
CA LEU A 271 10.78 -14.34 10.95
C LEU A 271 10.16 -15.69 10.64
N PHE A 272 9.54 -15.80 9.47
CA PHE A 272 9.02 -17.07 8.96
C PHE A 272 9.21 -17.16 7.45
N ILE A 273 9.30 -18.39 6.94
CA ILE A 273 9.34 -18.68 5.51
C ILE A 273 7.95 -19.15 5.09
N GLY A 274 7.27 -18.38 4.25
CA GLY A 274 6.01 -18.76 3.64
C GLY A 274 6.17 -19.92 2.66
N ARG A 275 5.11 -20.72 2.49
CA ARG A 275 5.11 -21.92 1.64
C ARG A 275 3.91 -21.93 0.71
N ASP A 276 4.04 -22.62 -0.43
CA ASP A 276 2.91 -22.87 -1.32
C ASP A 276 1.77 -23.62 -0.63
N SER A 277 2.09 -24.49 0.34
CA SER A 277 1.08 -25.20 1.14
C SER A 277 0.27 -24.29 2.06
N ASP A 278 0.70 -23.05 2.28
CA ASP A 278 -0.05 -22.08 3.09
C ASP A 278 -1.20 -21.46 2.27
N PHE A 279 -1.14 -21.56 0.94
CA PHE A 279 -2.16 -21.04 0.05
C PHE A 279 -3.26 -22.07 -0.24
N VAL A 280 -4.48 -21.59 -0.45
CA VAL A 280 -5.65 -22.39 -0.84
C VAL A 280 -5.85 -22.45 -2.37
N ASN A 281 -5.01 -21.75 -3.14
CA ASN A 281 -4.98 -21.76 -4.61
C ASN A 281 -3.58 -21.55 -5.19
#